data_AF-A0A377ST48-F1
#
_entry.id   AF-A0A377ST48-F1
#
_cell.length_a   1.000
_cell.length_b   1.000
_cell.length_c   1.000
_cell.angle_alpha   90.00
_cell.angle_beta   90.00
_cell.angle_gamma   90.00
#
_symmetry.space_group_name_H-M   'P 1'
#
loop_
_entity.id
_entity.type
_entity.pdbx_description
1 polymer ?
#
loop_
_entity_poly.entity_id
_entity_poly.type
_entity_poly.pdbx_seq_one_letter_code
_entity_poly.pdbx_strand_id
1 'polypeptide(L)'
;MDAINNQAETALTPVEQAAIVLLSMGEEPAANVLRCLGREELLAVTQVMSRMSGIKVDTVKVSIQKFFDEYREQSGVHGASRSFLQRSLDLALGGDIANSVLNSIYGDEIRPKMARLQWVSPQWLADRIAHEHVRMQAVFLAFLPPHLAG
;
A
#
# COMPACT_ATOMS: atom_id res chain seq x y z
N MET A 1 -49.54 -17.15 0.39
CA MET A 1 -48.76 -15.92 0.53
C MET A 1 -47.34 -16.29 0.93
N ASP A 2 -46.55 -16.50 -0.11
CA ASP A 2 -45.14 -16.11 -0.27
C ASP A 2 -44.07 -16.76 0.60
N ALA A 3 -43.46 -17.76 -0.04
CA ALA A 3 -42.11 -18.22 0.17
C ALA A 3 -41.10 -17.08 0.08
N ILE A 4 -40.12 -17.06 0.97
CA ILE A 4 -38.74 -16.68 0.60
C ILE A 4 -37.81 -17.72 1.23
N ASN A 5 -37.66 -18.80 0.47
CA ASN A 5 -36.68 -19.84 0.63
C ASN A 5 -35.28 -19.21 0.73
N ASN A 6 -34.57 -19.60 1.78
CA ASN A 6 -33.18 -19.32 2.08
C ASN A 6 -32.33 -19.45 0.81
N GLN A 7 -31.95 -18.32 0.19
CA GLN A 7 -30.92 -18.34 -0.85
C GLN A 7 -29.62 -18.73 -0.15
N ALA A 8 -29.25 -20.00 -0.31
CA ALA A 8 -27.87 -20.41 -0.11
C ALA A 8 -27.01 -19.55 -1.04
N GLU A 9 -26.44 -18.46 -0.51
CA GLU A 9 -25.24 -17.85 -1.06
C GLU A 9 -24.20 -18.95 -1.02
N THR A 10 -24.08 -19.71 -2.12
CA THR A 10 -23.11 -20.78 -2.26
C THR A 10 -21.74 -20.18 -1.98
N ALA A 11 -21.20 -20.49 -0.80
CA ALA A 11 -19.89 -20.03 -0.39
C ALA A 11 -18.90 -20.52 -1.45
N LEU A 12 -18.30 -19.59 -2.19
CA LEU A 12 -17.34 -19.92 -3.23
C LEU A 12 -16.19 -20.71 -2.62
N THR A 13 -15.79 -21.77 -3.29
CA THR A 13 -14.59 -22.52 -2.93
C THR A 13 -13.34 -21.65 -3.15
N PRO A 14 -12.22 -21.94 -2.47
CA PRO A 14 -10.97 -21.19 -2.68
C PRO A 14 -10.49 -21.22 -4.14
N VAL A 15 -10.71 -22.34 -4.84
CA VAL A 15 -10.32 -22.49 -6.25
C VAL A 15 -11.21 -21.61 -7.16
N GLU A 16 -12.50 -21.50 -6.87
CA GLU A 16 -13.40 -20.58 -7.57
C GLU A 16 -13.03 -19.11 -7.33
N GLN A 17 -12.67 -18.76 -6.10
CA GLN A 17 -12.18 -17.41 -5.78
C GLN A 17 -10.89 -17.09 -6.53
N ALA A 18 -9.93 -18.02 -6.57
CA ALA A 18 -8.69 -17.86 -7.34
C ALA A 18 -8.99 -17.72 -8.84
N ALA A 19 -9.89 -18.52 -9.39
CA ALA A 19 -10.32 -18.44 -10.79
C ALA A 19 -10.95 -17.07 -11.11
N ILE A 20 -11.80 -16.53 -10.23
CA ILE A 20 -12.40 -15.19 -10.41
C ILE A 20 -11.33 -14.11 -10.42
N VAL A 21 -10.37 -14.16 -9.50
CA VAL A 21 -9.28 -13.18 -9.41
C VAL A 21 -8.41 -13.23 -10.68
N LEU A 22 -8.08 -14.42 -11.18
CA LEU A 22 -7.34 -14.61 -12.42
C LEU A 22 -8.09 -14.10 -13.65
N LEU A 23 -9.40 -14.39 -13.76
CA LEU A 23 -10.23 -13.88 -14.84
C LEU A 23 -10.36 -12.34 -14.81
N SER A 24 -10.26 -11.73 -13.62
CA SER A 24 -10.44 -10.28 -13.43
C SER A 24 -9.19 -9.45 -13.75
N MET A 25 -7.99 -10.04 -13.72
CA MET A 25 -6.72 -9.31 -13.96
C MET A 25 -6.27 -9.27 -15.43
N GLY A 26 -6.97 -9.98 -16.32
CA GLY A 26 -6.64 -10.06 -17.76
C GLY A 26 -5.60 -11.13 -18.09
N GLU A 27 -5.43 -11.40 -19.39
CA GLU A 27 -4.71 -12.58 -19.89
C GLU A 27 -3.23 -12.60 -19.54
N GLU A 28 -2.52 -11.49 -19.73
CA GLU A 28 -1.07 -11.42 -19.55
C GLU A 28 -0.66 -11.56 -18.06
N PRO A 29 -1.25 -10.82 -17.10
CA PRO A 29 -0.96 -11.02 -15.68
C PRO A 29 -1.37 -12.41 -15.19
N ALA A 30 -2.53 -12.92 -15.62
CA ALA A 30 -2.98 -14.26 -15.25
C ALA A 30 -2.01 -15.34 -15.74
N ALA A 31 -1.50 -15.22 -16.97
CA ALA A 31 -0.51 -16.15 -17.51
C ALA A 31 0.77 -16.21 -16.66
N ASN A 32 1.22 -15.08 -16.11
CA ASN A 32 2.38 -15.06 -15.21
C ASN A 32 2.11 -15.82 -13.90
N VAL A 33 0.89 -15.72 -13.34
CA VAL A 33 0.51 -16.48 -12.15
C VAL A 33 0.40 -17.97 -12.46
N LEU A 34 -0.26 -18.34 -13.56
CA LEU A 34 -0.46 -19.73 -13.98
C LEU A 34 0.87 -20.47 -14.21
N ARG A 35 1.92 -19.77 -14.68
CA ARG A 35 3.27 -20.34 -14.85
C ARG A 35 3.95 -20.72 -13.53
N CYS A 36 3.53 -20.14 -12.41
CA CYS A 36 4.07 -20.43 -11.09
C CYS A 36 3.38 -21.61 -10.39
N LEU A 37 2.27 -22.13 -10.94
CA LEU A 37 1.50 -23.21 -10.34
C LEU A 37 2.07 -24.59 -10.71
N GLY A 38 1.92 -25.55 -9.80
CA GLY A 38 2.16 -26.96 -10.09
C GLY A 38 1.15 -27.52 -11.09
N ARG A 39 1.45 -28.69 -11.68
CA ARG A 39 0.58 -29.34 -12.70
C ARG A 39 -0.86 -29.56 -12.20
N GLU A 40 -1.03 -30.04 -10.98
CA GLU A 40 -2.35 -30.35 -10.42
C GLU A 40 -3.16 -29.07 -10.15
N GLU A 41 -2.52 -28.05 -9.59
CA GLU A 41 -3.13 -26.75 -9.30
C GLU A 41 -3.54 -26.03 -10.59
N LEU A 42 -2.67 -26.04 -11.59
CA LEU A 42 -2.94 -25.48 -12.91
C LEU A 42 -4.17 -26.13 -13.56
N LEU A 43 -4.27 -27.46 -13.53
CA LEU A 43 -5.43 -28.18 -14.07
C LEU A 43 -6.71 -27.85 -13.30
N ALA A 44 -6.66 -27.84 -11.96
CA ALA A 44 -7.81 -27.53 -11.12
C ALA A 44 -8.35 -26.11 -11.39
N VAL A 45 -7.46 -25.12 -11.41
CA VAL A 45 -7.84 -23.71 -11.62
C VAL A 45 -8.37 -23.48 -13.03
N THR A 46 -7.69 -23.98 -14.06
CA THR A 46 -8.11 -23.80 -15.46
C THR A 46 -9.44 -24.51 -15.76
N GLN A 47 -9.70 -25.67 -15.16
CA GLN A 47 -10.98 -26.36 -15.30
C GLN A 47 -12.14 -25.59 -14.66
N VAL A 48 -11.89 -24.92 -13.52
CA VAL A 48 -12.90 -24.03 -12.92
C VAL A 48 -13.10 -22.80 -13.80
N MET A 49 -12.03 -22.15 -14.25
CA MET A 49 -12.10 -20.98 -15.14
C MET A 49 -12.92 -21.28 -16.41
N SER A 50 -12.75 -22.45 -17.02
CA SER A 50 -13.47 -22.81 -18.25
C SER A 50 -14.98 -23.01 -18.06
N ARG A 51 -15.42 -23.31 -16.83
CA ARG A 51 -16.84 -23.53 -16.50
C ARG A 51 -17.53 -22.27 -16.01
N MET A 52 -16.75 -21.27 -15.61
CA MET A 52 -17.27 -20.00 -15.13
C MET A 52 -17.81 -19.18 -16.30
N SER A 53 -19.11 -18.92 -16.27
CA SER A 53 -19.80 -18.03 -17.21
C SER A 53 -20.87 -17.24 -16.47
N GLY A 54 -21.09 -15.98 -16.87
CA GLY A 54 -22.13 -15.14 -16.26
C GLY A 54 -21.91 -14.82 -14.78
N ILE A 55 -20.65 -14.61 -14.37
CA ILE A 55 -20.31 -14.26 -12.98
C ILE A 55 -20.93 -12.90 -12.63
N LYS A 56 -21.70 -12.85 -11.55
CA LYS A 56 -22.29 -11.59 -11.07
C LYS A 56 -21.20 -10.62 -10.61
N VAL A 57 -21.37 -9.34 -10.90
CA VAL A 57 -20.42 -8.29 -10.51
C VAL A 57 -20.16 -8.29 -9.00
N ASP A 58 -21.19 -8.51 -8.18
CA ASP A 58 -21.06 -8.59 -6.72
C ASP A 58 -20.15 -9.74 -6.29
N THR A 59 -20.24 -10.89 -6.95
CA THR A 59 -19.40 -12.07 -6.69
C THR A 59 -17.93 -11.79 -7.02
N VAL A 60 -17.67 -11.05 -8.10
CA VAL A 60 -16.33 -10.60 -8.46
C VAL A 60 -15.78 -9.66 -7.39
N LYS A 61 -16.57 -8.66 -7.00
CA LYS A 61 -16.19 -7.67 -5.98
C LYS A 61 -15.84 -8.33 -4.65
N VAL A 62 -16.66 -9.26 -4.18
CA VAL A 62 -16.42 -10.01 -2.93
C VAL A 62 -15.13 -10.83 -3.03
N SER A 63 -14.90 -11.52 -4.14
CA SER A 63 -13.71 -12.37 -4.32
C SER A 63 -12.42 -11.55 -4.35
N ILE A 64 -12.43 -10.41 -5.06
CA ILE A 64 -11.29 -9.49 -5.12
C ILE A 64 -11.01 -8.87 -3.75
N GLN A 65 -12.05 -8.41 -3.04
CA GLN A 65 -11.90 -7.81 -1.72
C GLN A 65 -11.28 -8.82 -0.74
N LYS A 66 -11.81 -10.04 -0.72
CA LYS A 66 -11.29 -11.11 0.13
C LYS A 66 -9.83 -11.43 -0.17
N PHE A 67 -9.45 -11.54 -1.45
CA PHE A 67 -8.05 -11.74 -1.85
C PHE A 67 -7.14 -10.63 -1.31
N PHE A 68 -7.56 -9.36 -1.40
CA PHE A 68 -6.77 -8.26 -0.88
C PHE A 68 -6.67 -8.28 0.65
N ASP A 69 -7.73 -8.63 1.35
CA ASP A 69 -7.71 -8.72 2.82
C ASP A 69 -6.76 -9.84 3.28
N GLU A 70 -6.85 -11.03 2.69
CA GLU A 70 -5.93 -12.15 2.95
C GLU A 70 -4.48 -11.81 2.57
N TYR A 71 -4.28 -11.18 1.41
CA TYR A 71 -2.97 -10.71 0.98
C TYR A 71 -2.39 -9.72 1.99
N ARG A 72 -3.17 -8.77 2.51
CA ARG A 72 -2.70 -7.79 3.49
C ARG A 72 -2.27 -8.43 4.81
N GLU A 73 -3.01 -9.43 5.28
CA GLU A 73 -2.67 -10.19 6.50
C GLU A 73 -1.35 -10.96 6.32
N GLN A 74 -1.14 -11.61 5.19
CA GLN A 74 0.05 -12.42 4.93
C GLN A 74 1.28 -11.61 4.53
N SER A 75 1.09 -10.50 3.79
CA SER A 75 2.18 -9.67 3.28
C SER A 75 2.69 -8.64 4.29
N GLY A 76 1.99 -8.44 5.42
CA GLY A 76 2.32 -7.40 6.40
C GLY A 76 2.19 -5.97 5.85
N VAL A 77 1.50 -5.80 4.71
CA VAL A 77 1.29 -4.51 4.05
C VAL A 77 0.21 -3.74 4.82
N HIS A 78 0.61 -3.11 5.93
CA HIS A 78 -0.20 -2.13 6.66
C HIS A 78 -0.27 -0.76 5.96
N GLY A 79 0.34 -0.65 4.78
CA GLY A 79 0.36 0.51 3.89
C GLY A 79 1.33 0.23 2.75
N ALA A 80 1.15 0.86 1.60
CA ALA A 80 2.10 0.74 0.50
C ALA A 80 3.50 1.17 0.98
N SER A 81 4.50 0.29 0.87
CA SER A 81 5.87 0.67 1.23
C SER A 81 6.33 1.87 0.40
N ARG A 82 7.19 2.73 0.94
CA ARG A 82 7.74 3.87 0.20
C ARG A 82 8.32 3.44 -1.15
N SER A 83 8.98 2.28 -1.20
CA SER A 83 9.51 1.69 -2.44
C SER A 83 8.44 1.25 -3.44
N PHE A 84 7.28 0.78 -2.97
CA PHE A 84 6.16 0.48 -3.84
C PHE A 84 5.58 1.77 -4.42
N LEU A 85 5.32 2.78 -3.59
CA LEU A 85 4.80 4.07 -4.05
C LEU A 85 5.76 4.76 -5.01
N GLN A 86 7.08 4.71 -4.75
CA GLN A 86 8.10 5.22 -5.67
C GLN A 86 7.99 4.57 -7.03
N ARG A 87 8.04 3.23 -7.12
CA ARG A 87 7.93 2.54 -8.40
C ARG A 87 6.61 2.80 -9.10
N SER A 88 5.50 2.82 -8.37
CA SER A 88 4.18 3.09 -8.93
C SER A 88 4.06 4.51 -9.48
N LEU A 89 4.60 5.51 -8.76
CA LEU A 89 4.60 6.90 -9.21
C LEU A 89 5.60 7.13 -10.35
N ASP A 90 6.74 6.46 -10.35
CA ASP A 90 7.72 6.51 -11.44
C ASP A 90 7.10 6.01 -12.75
N LEU A 91 6.36 4.89 -12.69
CA LEU A 91 5.65 4.32 -13.85
C LEU A 91 4.51 5.20 -14.35
N ALA A 92 3.82 5.91 -13.44
CA ALA A 92 2.65 6.71 -13.79
C ALA A 92 2.98 8.16 -14.20
N LEU A 93 4.01 8.77 -13.61
CA LEU A 93 4.29 10.21 -13.68
C LEU A 93 5.74 10.56 -14.07
N GLY A 94 6.65 9.57 -14.11
CA GLY A 94 8.07 9.79 -14.30
C GLY A 94 8.81 10.15 -13.01
N GLY A 95 10.11 9.83 -12.97
CA GLY A 95 10.92 9.82 -11.75
C GLY A 95 11.01 11.17 -11.01
N ASP A 96 11.05 12.29 -11.73
CA ASP A 96 11.17 13.61 -11.12
C ASP A 96 9.88 14.03 -10.38
N ILE A 97 8.72 13.76 -10.98
CA ILE A 97 7.41 14.07 -10.39
C ILE A 97 7.12 13.12 -9.23
N ALA A 98 7.43 11.84 -9.40
CA ALA A 98 7.31 10.82 -8.36
C ALA A 98 8.12 11.18 -7.11
N ASN A 99 9.39 11.59 -7.28
CA ASN A 99 10.23 12.04 -6.18
C ASN A 99 9.67 13.27 -5.47
N SER A 100 9.16 14.25 -6.21
CA SER A 100 8.55 15.45 -5.63
C SER A 100 7.32 15.12 -4.76
N VAL A 101 6.42 14.27 -5.29
CA VAL A 101 5.22 13.82 -4.57
C VAL A 101 5.57 12.99 -3.34
N LEU A 102 6.60 12.14 -3.43
CA LEU A 102 7.02 11.35 -2.27
C LEU A 102 7.75 12.18 -1.23
N ASN A 103 8.48 13.21 -1.65
CA ASN A 103 9.11 14.14 -0.73
C ASN A 103 8.07 15.03 -0.02
N SER A 104 6.92 15.33 -0.62
CA SER A 104 5.85 16.04 0.10
C SER A 104 5.12 15.12 1.10
N ILE A 105 4.95 13.84 0.78
CA ILE A 105 4.28 12.86 1.66
C ILE A 105 5.19 12.40 2.82
N TYR A 106 6.49 12.17 2.55
CA TYR A 106 7.44 11.60 3.51
C TYR A 106 8.51 12.58 4.02
N GLY A 107 8.77 13.67 3.30
CA GLY A 107 9.78 14.67 3.68
C GLY A 107 9.32 15.64 4.77
N ASP A 108 8.05 15.57 5.17
CA ASP A 108 7.44 16.42 6.18
C ASP A 108 7.52 15.84 7.61
N GLU A 109 8.40 14.87 7.89
CA GLU A 109 8.56 14.35 9.27
C GLU A 109 9.48 15.19 10.16
N ILE A 110 10.37 16.02 9.58
CA ILE A 110 11.32 16.85 10.35
C ILE A 110 10.69 18.21 10.68
N ARG A 111 9.96 18.83 9.76
CA ARG A 111 9.38 20.18 9.96
C ARG A 111 8.40 20.25 11.14
N PRO A 112 7.46 19.31 11.36
CA PRO A 112 6.56 19.33 12.51
C PRO A 112 7.29 19.06 13.83
N LYS A 113 8.35 18.24 13.82
CA LYS A 113 9.18 17.97 15.00
C LYS A 113 10.01 19.21 15.37
N MET A 114 10.57 19.92 14.38
CA MET A 114 11.25 21.21 14.58
C MET A 114 10.28 22.32 15.00
N ALA A 115 9.05 22.34 14.46
CA ALA A 115 8.01 23.27 14.87
C ALA A 115 7.59 23.07 16.35
N ARG A 116 7.78 21.89 16.95
CA ARG A 116 7.56 21.72 18.41
C ARG A 116 8.64 22.40 19.26
N LEU A 117 9.85 22.59 18.71
CA LEU A 117 10.92 23.31 19.39
C LEU A 117 10.66 24.83 19.48
N GLN A 118 9.73 25.37 18.67
CA GLN A 118 9.34 26.79 18.75
C GLN A 118 8.61 27.15 20.07
N TRP A 119 8.13 26.15 20.81
CA TRP A 119 7.42 26.32 22.09
C TRP A 119 8.32 26.12 23.30
N VAL A 120 9.62 25.91 23.08
CA VAL A 120 10.64 25.71 24.12
C VAL A 120 11.41 27.01 24.29
N SER A 121 11.83 27.34 25.52
CA SER A 121 12.55 28.60 25.75
C SER A 121 13.86 28.62 24.95
N PRO A 122 14.18 29.72 24.24
CA PRO A 122 15.39 29.80 23.42
C PRO A 122 16.67 29.53 24.20
N GLN A 123 16.71 29.95 25.48
CA GLN A 123 17.83 29.72 26.38
C GLN A 123 18.04 28.23 26.68
N TRP A 124 16.98 27.47 26.97
CA TRP A 124 17.08 26.03 27.22
C TRP A 124 17.52 25.28 25.96
N LEU A 125 17.02 25.70 24.79
CA LEU A 125 17.38 25.11 23.52
C LEU A 125 18.85 25.39 23.16
N ALA A 126 19.32 26.62 23.37
CA ALA A 126 20.72 27.01 23.17
C ALA A 126 21.67 26.22 24.06
N ASP A 127 21.34 26.10 25.35
CA ASP A 127 22.11 25.29 26.30
C ASP A 127 22.15 23.82 25.87
N ARG A 128 21.05 23.28 25.33
CA ARG A 128 21.02 21.89 24.87
C ARG A 128 21.82 21.67 23.58
N ILE A 129 21.72 22.57 22.61
CA ILE A 129 22.45 22.50 21.33
C ILE A 129 23.96 22.70 21.54
N ALA A 130 24.36 23.51 22.52
CA ALA A 130 25.77 23.72 22.85
C ALA A 130 26.51 22.43 23.25
N HIS A 131 25.78 21.43 23.77
CA HIS A 131 26.32 20.12 24.14
C HIS A 131 26.30 19.07 23.00
N GLU A 132 25.74 19.41 21.84
CA GLU A 132 25.71 18.53 20.67
C GLU A 132 26.99 18.65 19.83
N HIS A 133 27.26 17.62 19.01
CA HIS A 133 28.40 17.65 18.09
C HIS A 133 28.25 18.78 17.05
N VAL A 134 29.37 19.41 16.64
CA VAL A 134 29.41 20.57 15.72
C VAL A 134 28.58 20.38 14.44
N ARG A 135 28.60 19.15 13.88
CA ARG A 135 27.78 18.81 12.69
C ARG A 135 26.27 18.89 12.97
N MET A 136 25.83 18.47 14.16
CA MET A 136 24.42 18.53 14.56
C MET A 136 23.99 19.97 14.86
N GLN A 137 24.87 20.78 15.46
CA GLN A 137 24.61 22.21 15.69
C GLN A 137 24.29 22.95 14.39
N ALA A 138 25.07 22.69 13.33
CA ALA A 138 24.83 23.29 12.01
C ALA A 138 23.47 22.90 11.42
N VAL A 139 23.04 21.65 11.62
CA VAL A 139 21.71 21.18 11.18
C VAL A 139 20.60 21.87 11.98
N PHE A 140 20.74 21.99 13.30
CA PHE A 140 19.73 22.70 14.10
C PHE A 140 19.59 24.18 13.68
N LEU A 141 20.71 24.88 13.46
CA LEU A 141 20.71 26.28 13.03
C LEU A 141 20.12 26.46 11.62
N ALA A 142 20.37 25.52 10.69
CA ALA A 142 19.82 25.58 9.33
C ALA A 142 18.30 25.37 9.25
N PHE A 143 17.71 24.75 10.28
CA PHE A 143 16.30 24.37 10.31
C PHE A 143 15.48 25.11 11.37
N LEU A 144 16.10 25.96 12.20
CA LEU A 144 15.40 26.83 13.15
C LEU A 144 14.73 28.02 12.43
N PRO A 145 13.53 28.43 12.86
CA PRO A 145 12.91 29.65 12.36
C PRO A 145 13.82 30.88 12.56
N PRO A 146 13.85 31.84 11.61
CA PRO A 146 14.79 32.97 11.65
C PRO A 146 14.73 33.83 12.92
N HIS A 147 13.60 33.84 13.63
CA HIS A 147 13.40 34.60 14.86
C HIS A 147 14.01 33.94 16.12
N LEU A 148 14.49 32.69 16.01
CA LEU A 148 15.14 31.94 17.10
C LEU A 148 16.64 31.70 16.84
N ALA A 149 17.14 32.08 15.67
CA ALA A 149 18.51 31.81 15.21
C ALA A 149 19.48 33.00 15.44
N GLY A 150 19.01 34.08 16.06
CA GLY A 150 19.77 35.30 16.36
C GLY A 150 20.00 35.50 17.84
#